data_AF-A0A4P9WU74-F1
#
_entry.id   AF-A0A4P9WU74-F1
#
_cell.length_a   1.000
_cell.length_b   1.000
_cell.length_c   1.000
_cell.angle_alpha   90.00
_cell.angle_beta   90.00
_cell.angle_gamma   90.00
#
_symmetry.space_group_name_H-M   'P 1'
#
loop_
_entity.id
_entity.type
_entity.pdbx_description
1 polymer ?
#
loop_
_entity_poly.entity_id
_entity_poly.type
_entity_poly.pdbx_seq_one_letter_code
_entity_poly.pdbx_strand_id
1 'polypeptide(L)'
;VLLISLALHTAFLLFGLLQDAMPPLRYTDIDYDVFTDAARLPSPYDRATYRYTPLLAWLMRPNAWFPAFGKCLFVVADGVLGYLLYGIVRQ
;
A
#
# COMPACT_ATOMS: atom_id res chain seq x y z
N VAL A 1 17.00 10.79 10.98
CA VAL A 1 15.53 10.61 10.95
C VAL A 1 15.06 9.94 9.66
N LEU A 2 15.30 10.51 8.48
CA LEU A 2 14.88 9.91 7.19
C LEU A 2 15.44 8.50 6.94
N LEU A 3 16.73 8.26 7.20
CA LEU A 3 17.34 6.93 7.06
C LEU A 3 16.74 5.90 8.00
N ILE A 4 16.44 6.29 9.24
CA ILE A 4 15.79 5.43 10.24
C ILE A 4 14.36 5.12 9.81
N SER A 5 13.63 6.12 9.31
CA SER A 5 12.29 5.94 8.76
C SER A 5 12.30 4.96 7.58
N LEU A 6 13.19 5.14 6.60
CA LEU A 6 13.29 4.26 5.46
C LEU A 6 13.64 2.82 5.87
N ALA A 7 14.59 2.66 6.81
CA ALA A 7 14.96 1.36 7.34
C ALA A 7 13.79 0.65 8.03
N LEU A 8 13.04 1.37 8.88
CA LEU A 8 11.87 0.82 9.58
C LEU A 8 10.75 0.44 8.61
N HIS A 9 10.41 1.29 7.64
CA HIS A 9 9.38 0.96 6.66
C HIS A 9 9.78 -0.24 5.79
N THR A 10 11.07 -0.34 5.42
CA THR A 10 11.58 -1.49 4.67
C THR A 10 11.52 -2.77 5.53
N ALA A 11 11.90 -2.69 6.81
CA ALA A 11 11.82 -3.82 7.73
C ALA A 11 10.38 -4.30 7.94
N PHE A 12 9.44 -3.39 8.16
CA PHE A 12 8.01 -3.73 8.29
C PHE A 12 7.42 -4.28 6.99
N LEU A 13 7.83 -3.76 5.83
CA LEU A 13 7.42 -4.28 4.53
C LEU A 13 7.87 -5.73 4.36
N LEU A 14 9.13 -6.05 4.66
CA LEU A 14 9.67 -7.41 4.59
C LEU A 14 9.01 -8.34 5.60
N PHE A 15 8.79 -7.85 6.83
CA PHE A 15 8.07 -8.59 7.86
C PHE A 15 6.64 -8.93 7.42
N GLY A 16 5.90 -7.96 6.86
CA GLY A 16 4.56 -8.17 6.34
C GLY A 16 4.54 -9.18 5.19
N LEU A 17 5.51 -9.13 4.27
CA LEU A 17 5.64 -10.13 3.20
C LEU A 17 5.91 -11.53 3.73
N LEU A 18 6.77 -11.67 4.75
CA LEU A 18 7.04 -12.95 5.39
C LEU A 18 5.80 -13.48 6.12
N GLN A 19 5.10 -12.63 6.85
CA GLN A 19 3.92 -13.02 7.60
C GLN A 19 2.75 -13.39 6.68
N ASP A 20 2.56 -12.70 5.56
CA ASP A 20 1.52 -13.06 4.58
C ASP A 20 1.77 -14.41 3.91
N ALA A 21 3.03 -14.86 3.86
CA ALA A 21 3.39 -16.18 3.36
C ALA A 21 3.08 -17.30 4.38
N MET A 22 2.79 -16.96 5.64
CA MET A 22 2.52 -17.91 6.73
C MET A 22 1.01 -17.99 7.02
N PRO A 23 0.33 -19.12 6.73
CA PRO A 23 -1.05 -19.35 7.14
C PRO A 23 -1.16 -19.58 8.66
N PRO A 24 -2.33 -19.35 9.32
CA PRO A 24 -3.62 -18.89 8.76
C PRO A 24 -3.89 -17.39 8.92
N LEU A 25 -3.04 -16.65 9.64
CA LEU A 25 -3.27 -15.25 9.99
C LEU A 25 -2.47 -14.33 9.08
N ARG A 26 -3.10 -13.83 8.01
CA ARG A 26 -2.49 -12.83 7.12
C ARG A 26 -2.28 -11.52 7.87
N TYR A 27 -1.15 -10.86 7.60
CA TYR A 27 -0.84 -9.54 8.17
C TYR A 27 -1.52 -8.44 7.38
N THR A 28 -1.59 -8.60 6.06
CA THR A 28 -2.15 -7.62 5.14
C THR A 28 -3.65 -7.42 5.37
N ASP A 29 -4.05 -6.15 5.44
CA ASP A 29 -5.45 -5.74 5.56
C ASP A 29 -6.30 -6.23 4.39
N ILE A 30 -7.56 -6.57 4.66
CA ILE A 30 -8.56 -6.96 3.65
C ILE A 30 -8.71 -5.88 2.57
N ASP A 31 -8.52 -4.62 2.96
CA ASP A 31 -8.58 -3.48 2.04
C ASP A 31 -7.50 -3.56 0.95
N TYR A 32 -6.38 -4.23 1.21
CA TYR A 32 -5.34 -4.46 0.21
C TYR A 32 -5.83 -5.31 -0.95
N ASP A 33 -6.54 -6.37 -0.62
CA ASP A 33 -7.15 -7.25 -1.60
C ASP A 33 -8.28 -6.51 -2.33
N VAL A 34 -9.03 -5.64 -1.62
CA VAL A 34 -10.12 -4.84 -2.20
C VAL A 34 -9.67 -3.98 -3.38
N PHE A 35 -8.63 -3.17 -3.20
CA PHE A 35 -8.15 -2.35 -4.31
C PHE A 35 -7.37 -3.15 -5.34
N THR A 36 -6.74 -4.26 -4.97
CA THR A 36 -6.00 -5.13 -5.90
C THR A 36 -6.94 -5.84 -6.86
N ASP A 37 -8.09 -6.28 -6.37
CA ASP A 37 -9.16 -6.86 -7.18
C ASP A 37 -9.77 -5.81 -8.10
N ALA A 38 -10.08 -4.62 -7.58
CA ALA A 38 -10.65 -3.53 -8.35
C ALA A 38 -9.70 -3.06 -9.46
N ALA A 39 -8.39 -3.10 -9.23
CA ALA A 39 -7.36 -2.73 -10.19
C ALA A 39 -7.29 -3.67 -11.41
N ARG A 40 -7.82 -4.90 -11.31
CA ARG A 40 -7.87 -5.89 -12.39
C ARG A 40 -9.07 -5.69 -13.33
N LEU A 41 -10.05 -4.89 -12.92
CA LEU A 41 -11.28 -4.66 -13.68
C LEU A 41 -11.17 -3.43 -14.60
N PRO A 42 -11.97 -3.35 -15.67
CA PRO A 42 -12.02 -2.17 -16.54
C PRO A 42 -12.45 -0.91 -15.77
N SER A 43 -13.46 -1.04 -14.91
CA SER A 43 -13.88 -0.01 -13.96
C SER A 43 -13.70 -0.53 -12.53
N PRO A 44 -13.02 0.23 -11.64
CA PRO A 44 -12.87 -0.16 -10.23
C PRO A 44 -14.20 -0.42 -9.51
N TYR A 45 -15.27 0.26 -9.95
CA TYR A 45 -16.61 0.13 -9.38
C TYR A 45 -17.35 -1.14 -9.81
N ASP A 46 -16.81 -1.89 -10.77
CA ASP A 46 -17.36 -3.18 -11.17
C ASP A 46 -17.14 -4.22 -10.05
N ARG A 47 -16.19 -3.95 -9.15
CA ARG A 47 -16.02 -4.73 -7.93
C ARG A 47 -17.10 -4.35 -6.93
N ALA A 48 -17.87 -5.36 -6.49
CA ALA A 48 -18.81 -5.18 -5.39
C ALA A 48 -18.11 -4.59 -4.15
N THR A 49 -18.82 -3.70 -3.44
CA THR A 49 -18.37 -3.04 -2.21
C THR A 49 -17.05 -2.23 -2.32
N TYR A 50 -16.66 -1.81 -3.53
CA TYR A 50 -15.53 -0.89 -3.70
C TYR A 50 -15.91 0.52 -3.23
N ARG A 51 -15.27 0.98 -2.13
CA ARG A 51 -15.58 2.24 -1.44
C ARG A 51 -14.51 3.33 -1.58
N TYR A 52 -13.42 3.05 -2.30
CA TYR A 52 -12.26 3.94 -2.40
C TYR A 52 -12.29 4.79 -3.67
N THR A 53 -11.38 5.76 -3.76
CA THR A 53 -11.22 6.58 -4.96
C THR A 53 -10.75 5.71 -6.13
N PRO A 54 -11.34 5.85 -7.33
CA PRO A 54 -11.01 4.99 -8.47
C PRO A 54 -9.56 5.20 -8.92
N LEU A 55 -9.01 6.40 -8.67
CA LEU A 55 -7.59 6.70 -8.87
C LEU A 55 -6.67 5.72 -8.12
N LEU A 56 -7.02 5.33 -6.89
CA LEU A 56 -6.22 4.38 -6.11
C LEU A 56 -6.19 3.02 -6.80
N ALA A 57 -7.34 2.48 -7.22
CA ALA A 57 -7.37 1.21 -7.98
C ALA A 57 -6.60 1.29 -9.30
N TRP A 58 -6.68 2.41 -10.02
CA TRP A 58 -5.87 2.57 -11.25
C TRP A 58 -4.38 2.61 -10.97
N LEU A 59 -3.96 3.28 -9.90
CA LEU A 59 -2.56 3.30 -9.49
C LEU A 59 -2.09 1.91 -9.04
N MET A 60 -2.99 1.08 -8.50
CA MET A 60 -2.76 -0.31 -8.12
C MET A 60 -2.70 -1.28 -9.32
N ARG A 61 -2.94 -0.86 -10.57
CA ARG A 61 -2.88 -1.76 -11.74
C ARG A 61 -1.59 -2.59 -11.84
N PRO A 62 -0.39 -2.05 -11.56
CA PRO A 62 0.83 -2.84 -11.59
C PRO A 62 0.87 -3.98 -10.56
N ASN A 63 0.01 -3.93 -9.53
CA ASN A 63 -0.10 -4.96 -8.51
C ASN A 63 -0.54 -6.32 -9.09
N ALA A 64 -1.15 -6.33 -10.28
CA ALA A 64 -1.48 -7.56 -11.00
C ALA A 64 -0.23 -8.35 -11.44
N TRP A 65 0.88 -7.66 -11.74
CA TRP A 65 2.16 -8.28 -12.13
C TRP A 65 3.14 -8.38 -10.98
N PHE A 66 3.12 -7.40 -10.06
CA PHE A 66 3.99 -7.36 -8.90
C PHE A 66 3.17 -7.11 -7.63
N PRO A 67 2.74 -8.16 -6.91
CA PRO A 67 1.82 -8.03 -5.76
C PRO A 67 2.34 -7.18 -4.60
N ALA A 68 3.64 -6.89 -4.54
CA ALA A 68 4.24 -6.00 -3.55
C ALA A 68 4.27 -4.53 -4.00
N PHE A 69 3.87 -4.23 -5.24
CA PHE A 69 3.87 -2.87 -5.79
C PHE A 69 3.08 -1.92 -4.91
N GLY A 70 1.87 -2.33 -4.50
CA GLY A 70 1.02 -1.45 -3.70
C GLY A 70 1.56 -1.17 -2.32
N LYS A 71 2.22 -2.15 -1.71
CA LYS A 71 2.90 -1.95 -0.43
C LYS A 71 4.06 -0.97 -0.56
N CYS A 72 4.86 -1.09 -1.63
CA CYS A 72 5.93 -0.12 -1.92
C CYS A 72 5.38 1.30 -2.15
N LEU A 73 4.27 1.41 -2.89
CA LEU A 73 3.61 2.69 -3.15
C LEU A 73 3.18 3.38 -1.85
N PHE A 74 2.58 2.63 -0.92
CA PHE A 74 2.17 3.17 0.39
C PHE A 74 3.35 3.60 1.23
N VAL A 75 4.42 2.80 1.29
CA VAL A 75 5.66 3.18 1.99
C VAL A 75 6.24 4.49 1.45
N VAL A 76 6.23 4.67 0.13
CA VAL A 76 6.70 5.92 -0.50
C VAL A 76 5.77 7.09 -0.14
N ALA A 77 4.45 6.89 -0.22
CA ALA A 77 3.47 7.91 0.13
C ALA A 77 3.59 8.36 1.60
N ASP A 78 3.77 7.42 2.53
CA ASP A 78 3.98 7.71 3.95
C ASP A 78 5.27 8.50 4.18
N GLY A 79 6.35 8.15 3.46
CA GLY A 79 7.60 8.89 3.51
C GLY A 79 7.46 10.34 3.03
N VAL A 80 6.73 10.57 1.94
CA VAL A 80 6.43 11.90 1.41
C VAL A 80 5.57 12.69 2.39
N LEU A 81 4.50 12.07 2.93
CA LEU A 81 3.62 12.70 3.91
C LEU A 81 4.39 13.10 5.16
N GLY A 82 5.23 12.21 5.70
CA GLY A 82 6.08 12.50 6.86
C GLY A 82 7.04 13.66 6.61
N TYR A 83 7.62 13.77 5.42
CA TYR A 83 8.47 14.90 5.03
C TYR A 83 7.69 16.23 4.99
N LEU A 84 6.51 16.23 4.38
CA LEU A 84 5.66 17.42 4.28
C LEU A 84 5.19 17.90 5.67
N LEU A 85 4.74 16.96 6.52
CA LEU A 85 4.33 17.26 7.90
C LEU A 85 5.49 17.83 8.71
N TYR A 86 6.69 17.28 8.56
CA TYR A 86 7.89 17.83 9.20
C TYR A 86 8.16 19.28 8.77
N GLY A 87 7.95 19.59 7.48
CA GLY A 87 8.05 20.95 6.96
C GLY A 87 7.03 21.91 7.59
N ILE A 88 5.79 21.47 7.75
CA ILE A 88 4.71 22.27 8.35
C ILE A 88 4.95 22.51 9.85
N VAL A 89 5.35 21.47 10.60
CA VAL A 89 5.56 21.56 12.06
C VAL A 89 6.77 22.42 12.42
N ARG A 90 7.76 22.53 11.52
CA ARG A 90 8.96 23.33 11.74
C ARG A 90 8.79 24.81 11.37
N GLN A 91 7.67 25.18 10.73
CA GLN A 91 7.28 26.58 10.52
C GLN A 91 6.75 27.19 11.81
#